data_AF-A0A820KV04-F1
#
_entry.id   AF-A0A820KV04-F1
#
_cell.length_a   1.000
_cell.length_b   1.000
_cell.length_c   1.000
_cell.angle_alpha   90.00
_cell.angle_beta   90.00
_cell.angle_gamma   90.00
#
_symmetry.space_group_name_H-M   'P 1'
#
loop_
_entity.id
_entity.type
_entity.pdbx_description
1 polymer ?
#
loop_
_entity_poly.entity_id
_entity_poly.type
_entity_poly.pdbx_seq_one_letter_code
_entity_poly.pdbx_strand_id
1 'polypeptide(L)'
;MYEQGEEAEKLQLPCFLPYESNGKNLLKLVFNIPNLINTKAAPKAATPVVDHKSRLTDPNRIEIIKRHRKWQQQTAKSLVGLKAISLREMDPTKDHVYQGYVLSVTIIEEAYTWIPSIHIVIEDEHHQCEQMFIFNFPDGQGEHLTSKVYTNGAKMHIINPYHRLGANDAKPLIRVDDFSSIIMQNESDRVINMCRCCGEPNAVHVCSGCKKARYCSKECQTMDWKLYDHKIICKKQ
;
A
#
# COMPACT_ATOMS: atom_id res chain seq x y z
N MET A 1 21.75 -20.38 20.74
CA MET A 1 20.46 -19.83 20.26
C MET A 1 19.31 -20.81 20.37
N TYR A 2 19.36 -22.02 19.79
CA TYR A 2 18.23 -22.98 19.88
C TYR A 2 17.92 -23.38 21.33
N GLU A 3 18.94 -23.75 22.11
CA GLU A 3 18.79 -24.10 23.54
C GLU A 3 18.25 -22.94 24.39
N GLN A 4 18.68 -21.71 24.09
CA GLN A 4 18.16 -20.49 24.75
C GLN A 4 16.66 -20.28 24.44
N GLY A 5 16.20 -20.68 23.26
CA GLY A 5 14.78 -20.69 22.90
C GLY A 5 13.98 -21.74 23.66
N GLU A 6 14.53 -22.94 23.89
CA GLU A 6 13.87 -23.99 24.69
C GLU A 6 13.76 -23.60 26.17
N GLU A 7 14.76 -22.92 26.73
CA GLU A 7 14.68 -22.39 28.10
C GLU A 7 13.70 -21.21 28.21
N ALA A 8 13.64 -20.32 27.22
CA ALA A 8 12.66 -19.24 27.18
C ALA A 8 11.23 -19.77 27.05
N GLU A 9 11.02 -20.87 26.32
CA GLU A 9 9.74 -21.57 26.20
C GLU A 9 9.28 -22.05 27.59
N LYS A 10 10.13 -22.65 28.42
CA LYS A 10 9.73 -23.07 29.79
C LYS A 10 9.24 -21.93 30.70
N LEU A 11 9.61 -20.68 30.39
CA LEU A 11 9.25 -19.49 31.16
C LEU A 11 7.98 -18.79 30.66
N GLN A 12 7.38 -19.24 29.55
CA GLN A 12 6.16 -18.65 29.03
C GLN A 12 4.92 -19.06 29.85
N LEU A 13 3.89 -18.20 29.84
CA LEU A 13 2.63 -18.49 30.53
C LEU A 13 1.89 -19.65 29.85
N PRO A 14 1.03 -20.41 30.57
CA PRO A 14 0.38 -21.63 30.05
C PRO A 14 -0.45 -21.44 28.77
N CYS A 15 -0.97 -20.23 28.53
CA CYS A 15 -1.67 -19.90 27.28
C CYS A 15 -0.75 -19.83 26.05
N PHE A 16 0.56 -19.94 26.25
CA PHE A 16 1.60 -19.93 25.23
C PHE A 16 2.45 -21.21 25.21
N LEU A 17 2.13 -22.26 25.98
CA LEU A 17 2.94 -23.49 26.06
C LEU A 17 2.18 -24.84 26.00
N PRO A 18 2.70 -25.84 25.25
CA PRO A 18 3.55 -25.78 24.06
C PRO A 18 2.75 -25.95 22.76
N TYR A 19 3.16 -25.24 21.71
CA TYR A 19 2.65 -25.40 20.36
C TYR A 19 3.38 -26.57 19.67
N GLU A 20 2.70 -27.71 19.56
CA GLU A 20 3.14 -28.86 18.75
C GLU A 20 3.16 -28.48 17.27
N SER A 21 4.31 -27.99 16.78
CA SER A 21 4.50 -27.69 15.35
C SER A 21 5.45 -28.68 14.71
N ASN A 22 5.09 -29.15 13.51
CA ASN A 22 5.96 -29.96 12.66
C ASN A 22 7.29 -29.26 12.33
N GLY A 23 7.34 -27.92 12.44
CA GLY A 23 8.56 -27.12 12.26
C GLY A 23 9.61 -27.36 13.35
N LYS A 24 9.19 -27.70 14.59
CA LYS A 24 10.12 -27.94 15.71
C LYS A 24 10.99 -29.17 15.46
N ASN A 25 10.41 -30.24 14.90
CA ASN A 25 11.15 -31.45 14.52
C ASN A 25 12.14 -31.18 13.38
N LEU A 26 11.77 -30.34 12.41
CA LEU A 26 12.64 -29.95 11.31
C LEU A 26 13.84 -29.14 11.81
N LEU A 27 13.61 -28.19 12.74
CA LEU A 27 14.67 -27.38 13.34
C LEU A 27 15.63 -28.24 14.18
N LYS A 28 15.12 -29.20 14.95
CA LYS A 28 15.96 -30.18 15.66
C LYS A 28 16.84 -31.00 14.72
N LEU A 29 16.35 -31.30 13.51
CA LEU A 29 17.13 -31.98 12.47
C LEU A 29 18.23 -31.08 11.90
N VAL A 30 17.89 -29.81 11.63
CA VAL A 30 18.79 -28.79 11.06
C VAL A 30 19.86 -28.33 12.03
N PHE A 31 19.68 -28.46 13.35
CA PHE A 31 20.71 -28.10 14.33
C PHE A 31 21.57 -29.30 14.78
N ASN A 32 21.21 -30.53 14.43
CA ASN A 32 22.00 -31.77 14.71
C ASN A 32 22.93 -32.18 13.53
N ILE A 33 23.50 -31.21 12.82
CA ILE A 33 24.30 -31.44 11.60
C ILE A 33 25.57 -32.31 11.76
N PRO A 34 26.22 -32.51 12.92
CA PRO A 34 27.44 -33.33 12.96
C PRO A 34 27.28 -34.78 12.45
N ASN A 35 26.05 -35.32 12.44
CA ASN A 35 25.79 -36.71 12.02
C ASN A 35 25.38 -36.87 10.55
N LEU A 36 25.19 -35.79 9.78
CA LEU A 36 24.68 -35.88 8.39
C LEU A 36 25.76 -35.97 7.31
N ILE A 37 27.05 -35.82 7.66
CA ILE A 37 28.14 -35.79 6.67
C ILE A 37 28.55 -37.20 6.19
N ASN A 38 28.02 -38.28 6.78
CA ASN A 38 28.50 -39.65 6.49
C ASN A 38 27.50 -40.62 5.86
N THR A 39 26.48 -40.14 5.14
CA THR A 39 25.59 -41.05 4.38
C THR A 39 25.76 -40.87 2.87
N LYS A 40 26.42 -41.85 2.25
CA LYS A 40 26.52 -42.00 0.80
C LYS A 40 25.12 -42.15 0.19
N ALA A 41 24.85 -41.37 -0.84
CA ALA A 41 23.57 -41.35 -1.55
C ALA A 41 23.25 -42.71 -2.22
N ALA A 42 22.10 -43.27 -1.87
CA ALA A 42 21.49 -44.40 -2.58
C ALA A 42 20.60 -43.92 -3.74
N PRO A 43 20.36 -44.75 -4.78
CA PRO A 43 19.61 -44.34 -5.97
C PRO A 43 18.12 -44.15 -5.67
N LYS A 44 17.54 -43.05 -6.20
CA LYS A 44 16.13 -42.70 -6.06
C LYS A 44 15.24 -43.67 -6.85
N ALA A 45 14.46 -44.48 -6.14
CA ALA A 45 13.32 -45.19 -6.71
C ALA A 45 12.18 -44.18 -7.01
N ALA A 46 11.51 -44.37 -8.14
CA ALA A 46 10.40 -43.55 -8.59
C ALA A 46 9.23 -43.62 -7.61
N THR A 47 8.89 -42.49 -6.99
CA THR A 47 7.68 -42.37 -6.16
C THR A 47 6.44 -42.36 -7.02
N PRO A 48 5.37 -43.09 -6.64
CA PRO A 48 4.11 -43.09 -7.37
C PRO A 48 3.48 -41.71 -7.31
N VAL A 49 2.92 -41.27 -8.44
CA VAL A 49 2.17 -40.01 -8.55
C VAL A 49 0.89 -40.17 -7.71
N VAL A 50 0.92 -39.61 -6.51
CA VAL A 50 -0.24 -39.57 -5.62
C VAL A 50 -1.21 -38.50 -6.17
N ASP A 51 -2.42 -38.92 -6.52
CA ASP A 51 -3.51 -38.02 -6.92
C ASP A 51 -3.81 -37.07 -5.75
N HIS A 52 -3.38 -35.81 -5.89
CA HIS A 52 -3.47 -34.78 -4.86
C HIS A 52 -4.88 -34.20 -4.67
N LYS A 53 -5.94 -34.87 -5.16
CA LYS A 53 -7.34 -34.53 -4.83
C LYS A 53 -7.74 -34.94 -3.40
N SER A 54 -6.84 -34.80 -2.43
CA SER A 54 -7.23 -34.90 -1.02
C SER A 54 -8.13 -33.71 -0.71
N ARG A 55 -9.44 -33.99 -0.59
CA ARG A 55 -10.42 -33.07 -0.06
C ARG A 55 -9.89 -32.56 1.29
N LEU A 56 -9.95 -31.25 1.50
CA LEU A 56 -9.73 -30.64 2.80
C LEU A 56 -10.70 -31.27 3.80
N THR A 57 -10.26 -32.26 4.57
CA THR A 57 -11.06 -32.97 5.57
C THR A 57 -10.82 -32.46 6.98
N ASP A 58 -9.69 -31.78 7.21
CA ASP A 58 -9.32 -31.22 8.51
C ASP A 58 -10.25 -30.03 8.87
N PRO A 59 -11.07 -30.15 9.93
CA PRO A 59 -11.98 -29.09 10.37
C PRO A 59 -11.26 -27.79 10.73
N ASN A 60 -10.08 -27.88 11.35
CA ASN A 60 -9.30 -26.70 11.75
C ASN A 60 -8.76 -25.98 10.51
N ARG A 61 -8.29 -26.73 9.51
CA ARG A 61 -7.83 -26.15 8.25
C ARG A 61 -8.99 -25.52 7.46
N ILE A 62 -10.17 -26.13 7.47
CA ILE A 62 -11.39 -25.53 6.89
C ILE A 62 -11.74 -24.24 7.62
N GLU A 63 -11.67 -24.21 8.96
CA GLU A 63 -11.99 -23.01 9.74
C GLU A 63 -10.99 -21.88 9.50
N ILE A 64 -9.69 -22.18 9.43
CA ILE A 64 -8.65 -21.21 9.07
C ILE A 64 -8.91 -20.65 7.66
N ILE A 65 -9.22 -21.50 6.68
CA ILE A 65 -9.58 -21.06 5.33
C ILE A 65 -10.85 -20.21 5.35
N LYS A 66 -11.86 -20.56 6.16
CA LYS A 66 -13.08 -19.76 6.33
C LYS A 66 -12.79 -18.40 6.96
N ARG A 67 -11.95 -18.33 8.00
CA ARG A 67 -11.55 -17.06 8.63
C ARG A 67 -10.74 -16.19 7.67
N HIS A 68 -9.79 -16.79 6.95
CA HIS A 68 -9.00 -16.09 5.94
C HIS A 68 -9.85 -15.60 4.77
N ARG A 69 -10.77 -16.42 4.25
CA ARG A 69 -11.73 -16.02 3.22
C ARG A 69 -12.72 -14.99 3.71
N LYS A 70 -13.19 -15.07 4.96
CA LYS A 70 -14.06 -14.05 5.56
C LYS A 70 -13.32 -12.72 5.72
N TRP A 71 -12.03 -12.75 6.07
CA TRP A 71 -11.17 -11.56 6.11
C TRP A 71 -10.92 -10.98 4.72
N GLN A 72 -10.67 -11.82 3.69
CA GLN A 72 -10.54 -11.38 2.30
C GLN A 72 -11.86 -10.93 1.66
N GLN A 73 -13.00 -11.52 2.05
CA GLN A 73 -14.34 -11.14 1.59
C GLN A 73 -14.89 -9.91 2.33
N GLN A 74 -14.28 -9.49 3.43
CA GLN A 74 -14.69 -8.32 4.20
C GLN A 74 -14.21 -6.98 3.62
N THR A 75 -13.41 -6.92 2.56
CA THR A 75 -12.74 -5.64 2.19
C THR A 75 -12.72 -5.28 0.71
N ALA A 76 -13.59 -5.83 -0.12
CA ALA A 76 -14.05 -5.06 -1.28
C ALA A 76 -15.10 -4.07 -0.77
N LYS A 77 -14.66 -2.95 -0.17
CA LYS A 77 -15.59 -1.93 0.30
C LYS A 77 -16.38 -1.44 -0.93
N SER A 78 -17.67 -1.69 -0.92
CA SER A 78 -18.54 -1.23 -2.00
C SER A 78 -18.74 0.27 -1.85
N LEU A 79 -18.72 1.00 -2.97
CA LEU A 79 -19.12 2.40 -3.00
C LEU A 79 -20.64 2.58 -2.87
N VAL A 80 -21.41 1.50 -2.95
CA VAL A 80 -22.87 1.53 -2.87
C VAL A 80 -23.33 2.06 -1.52
N GLY A 81 -24.17 3.10 -1.57
CA GLY A 81 -24.76 3.73 -0.38
C GLY A 81 -23.91 4.83 0.24
N LEU A 82 -22.69 5.07 -0.25
CA LEU A 82 -21.89 6.22 0.16
C LEU A 82 -22.34 7.48 -0.59
N LYS A 83 -22.34 8.62 0.11
CA LYS A 83 -22.60 9.93 -0.48
C LYS A 83 -21.30 10.52 -1.02
N ALA A 84 -21.32 11.08 -2.22
CA ALA A 84 -20.18 11.84 -2.71
C ALA A 84 -19.95 13.08 -1.82
N ILE A 85 -18.69 13.44 -1.61
CA ILE A 85 -18.27 14.70 -0.98
C ILE A 85 -17.08 15.27 -1.74
N SER A 86 -17.04 16.58 -1.90
CA SER A 86 -15.92 17.33 -2.47
C SER A 86 -15.10 18.01 -1.38
N LEU A 87 -13.86 18.39 -1.68
CA LEU A 87 -12.97 19.06 -0.72
C LEU A 87 -13.56 20.39 -0.24
N ARG A 88 -14.22 21.14 -1.12
CA ARG A 88 -14.90 22.40 -0.78
C ARG A 88 -16.06 22.26 0.22
N GLU A 89 -16.65 21.06 0.33
CA GLU A 89 -17.74 20.79 1.27
C GLU A 89 -17.22 20.39 2.66
N MET A 90 -15.92 20.11 2.77
CA MET A 90 -15.28 19.78 4.03
C MET A 90 -14.92 21.06 4.80
N ASP A 91 -15.22 21.09 6.09
CA ASP A 91 -14.81 22.16 7.01
C ASP A 91 -13.29 22.12 7.22
N PRO A 92 -12.52 23.13 6.76
CA PRO A 92 -11.08 23.18 6.90
C PRO A 92 -10.61 23.70 8.25
N THR A 93 -11.52 23.99 9.18
CA THR A 93 -11.18 24.58 10.49
C THR A 93 -11.12 23.56 11.62
N LYS A 94 -11.47 22.30 11.34
CA LYS A 94 -11.53 21.25 12.37
C LYS A 94 -11.23 19.86 11.83
N ASP A 95 -10.72 19.03 12.73
CA ASP A 95 -10.56 17.60 12.50
C ASP A 95 -11.95 16.95 12.40
N HIS A 96 -12.23 16.26 11.29
CA HIS A 96 -13.52 15.62 11.06
C HIS A 96 -13.41 14.39 10.15
N VAL A 97 -14.08 13.30 10.54
CA VAL A 97 -14.24 12.10 9.72
C VAL A 97 -15.64 12.11 9.10
N TYR A 98 -15.72 12.22 7.78
CA TYR A 98 -16.99 12.28 7.05
C TYR A 98 -17.57 10.87 6.85
N GLN A 99 -18.20 10.33 7.90
CA GLN A 99 -18.78 8.98 7.87
C GLN A 99 -19.93 8.84 6.86
N GLY A 100 -19.93 7.76 6.09
CA GLY A 100 -20.92 7.51 5.03
C GLY A 100 -20.66 8.27 3.74
N TYR A 101 -19.49 8.91 3.62
CA TYR A 101 -19.10 9.65 2.42
C TYR A 101 -17.95 8.98 1.67
N VAL A 102 -17.83 9.33 0.39
CA VAL A 102 -16.70 8.99 -0.49
C VAL A 102 -16.17 10.24 -1.17
N LEU A 103 -14.87 10.46 -1.06
CA LEU A 103 -14.14 11.50 -1.77
C LEU A 103 -13.44 10.87 -2.98
N SER A 104 -13.68 11.40 -4.18
CA SER A 104 -13.06 10.94 -5.43
C SER A 104 -12.01 11.94 -5.88
N VAL A 105 -10.78 11.47 -6.13
CA VAL A 105 -9.65 12.36 -6.43
C VAL A 105 -8.66 11.78 -7.44
N THR A 106 -7.88 12.66 -8.05
CA THR A 106 -6.75 12.37 -8.92
C THR A 106 -5.44 12.77 -8.22
N ILE A 107 -4.41 11.93 -8.29
CA ILE A 107 -3.07 12.27 -7.80
C ILE A 107 -2.41 13.23 -8.80
N ILE A 108 -2.11 14.45 -8.39
CA ILE A 108 -1.54 15.48 -9.28
C ILE A 108 -0.02 15.68 -9.12
N GLU A 109 0.56 15.19 -8.01
CA GLU A 109 2.01 15.28 -7.76
C GLU A 109 2.68 13.92 -7.48
N GLU A 110 4.00 13.89 -7.63
CA GLU A 110 4.81 12.69 -7.40
C GLU A 110 4.74 12.30 -5.92
N ALA A 111 4.31 11.07 -5.66
CA ALA A 111 4.26 10.54 -4.31
C ALA A 111 5.66 10.36 -3.72
N TYR A 112 5.81 10.73 -2.45
CA TYR A 112 7.04 10.50 -1.70
C TYR A 112 6.75 9.77 -0.40
N THR A 113 7.66 8.86 -0.03
CA THR A 113 7.59 8.15 1.24
C THR A 113 8.44 8.87 2.25
N TRP A 114 7.84 9.25 3.38
CA TRP A 114 8.53 9.75 4.56
C TRP A 114 8.02 8.97 5.76
N ILE A 115 8.79 7.97 6.19
CA ILE A 115 8.35 7.02 7.24
C ILE A 115 7.87 7.81 8.47
N PRO A 116 6.62 7.59 8.94
CA PRO A 116 5.75 6.43 8.66
C PRO A 116 4.63 6.65 7.62
N SER A 117 4.70 7.68 6.77
CA SER A 117 3.66 8.04 5.80
C SER A 117 4.11 8.10 4.34
N ILE A 118 3.15 7.91 3.43
CA ILE A 118 3.24 8.32 2.03
C ILE A 118 2.52 9.65 1.90
N HIS A 119 3.16 10.61 1.25
CA HIS A 119 2.65 11.96 1.06
C HIS A 119 2.38 12.19 -0.41
N ILE A 120 1.18 12.69 -0.71
CA ILE A 120 0.76 13.02 -2.07
C ILE A 120 -0.07 14.31 -2.07
N VAL A 121 -0.21 14.92 -3.24
CA VAL A 121 -1.18 16.00 -3.48
C VAL A 121 -2.26 15.45 -4.40
N ILE A 122 -3.51 15.66 -4.00
CA ILE A 122 -4.70 15.17 -4.68
C ILE A 122 -5.56 16.35 -5.14
N GLU A 123 -6.27 16.16 -6.25
CA GLU A 123 -7.23 17.10 -6.82
C GLU A 123 -8.60 16.42 -6.94
N ASP A 124 -9.66 17.11 -6.52
CA ASP A 124 -11.04 16.64 -6.69
C ASP A 124 -11.67 17.06 -8.04
N GLU A 125 -12.94 16.73 -8.25
CA GLU A 125 -13.68 17.08 -9.48
C GLU A 125 -13.97 18.59 -9.64
N HIS A 126 -13.70 19.39 -8.62
CA HIS A 126 -13.86 20.84 -8.64
C HIS A 126 -12.52 21.58 -8.66
N HIS A 127 -11.45 20.88 -9.02
CA HIS A 127 -10.09 21.42 -9.09
C HIS A 127 -9.60 22.00 -7.76
N GLN A 128 -10.14 21.50 -6.65
CA GLN A 128 -9.58 21.80 -5.33
C GLN A 128 -8.47 20.82 -5.04
N CYS A 129 -7.35 21.36 -4.56
CA CYS A 129 -6.15 20.57 -4.26
C CYS A 129 -5.93 20.51 -2.76
N GLU A 130 -5.61 19.33 -2.25
CA GLU A 130 -5.33 19.13 -0.83
C GLU A 130 -4.16 18.16 -0.66
N GLN A 131 -3.41 18.29 0.44
CA GLN A 131 -2.42 17.28 0.80
C GLN A 131 -3.11 16.02 1.32
N MET A 132 -2.57 14.85 0.99
CA MET A 132 -3.00 13.59 1.59
C MET A 132 -1.83 12.78 2.12
N PHE A 133 -1.95 12.34 3.38
CA PHE A 133 -0.97 11.48 4.05
C PHE A 133 -1.58 10.10 4.34
N ILE A 134 -0.93 9.06 3.82
CA ILE A 134 -1.32 7.65 4.01
C ILE A 134 -0.36 7.01 5.01
N PHE A 135 -0.88 6.57 6.14
CA PHE A 135 -0.16 5.91 7.23
C PHE A 135 -0.41 4.40 7.23
N ASN A 136 0.34 3.68 8.06
CA ASN A 136 0.16 2.25 8.33
C ASN A 136 0.13 1.35 7.08
N PHE A 137 0.82 1.76 6.00
CA PHE A 137 1.03 0.89 4.86
C PHE A 137 2.03 -0.22 5.23
N PRO A 138 1.96 -1.42 4.59
CA PRO A 138 2.81 -2.53 4.98
C PRO A 138 4.31 -2.20 4.86
N ASP A 139 5.10 -2.63 5.83
CA ASP A 139 6.55 -2.40 5.87
C ASP A 139 7.23 -2.88 4.58
N GLY A 140 8.19 -2.08 4.11
CA GLY A 140 8.92 -2.35 2.87
C GLY A 140 8.11 -2.14 1.57
N GLN A 141 6.82 -1.81 1.63
CA GLN A 141 6.03 -1.55 0.41
C GLN A 141 6.01 -0.09 -0.04
N GLY A 142 6.52 0.85 0.76
CA GLY A 142 6.45 2.28 0.45
C GLY A 142 7.02 2.66 -0.92
N GLU A 143 8.17 2.09 -1.31
CA GLU A 143 8.77 2.34 -2.63
C GLU A 143 7.91 1.77 -3.78
N HIS A 144 7.36 0.56 -3.60
CA HIS A 144 6.47 -0.03 -4.60
C HIS A 144 5.20 0.79 -4.76
N LEU A 145 4.57 1.17 -3.65
CA LEU A 145 3.34 1.96 -3.63
C LEU A 145 3.55 3.31 -4.33
N THR A 146 4.59 4.06 -3.99
CA THR A 146 4.87 5.37 -4.60
C THR A 146 5.29 5.29 -6.06
N SER A 147 6.01 4.22 -6.48
CA SER A 147 6.49 4.10 -7.86
C SER A 147 5.52 3.42 -8.83
N LYS A 148 4.55 2.63 -8.33
CA LYS A 148 3.65 1.83 -9.17
C LYS A 148 2.17 2.08 -8.95
N VAL A 149 1.75 2.45 -7.74
CA VAL A 149 0.34 2.57 -7.40
C VAL A 149 -0.06 4.05 -7.34
N TYR A 150 0.58 4.80 -6.45
CA TYR A 150 0.30 6.22 -6.21
C TYR A 150 1.12 7.11 -7.15
N THR A 151 0.81 7.01 -8.44
CA THR A 151 1.54 7.74 -9.48
C THR A 151 0.66 8.82 -10.10
N ASN A 152 1.29 9.86 -10.67
CA ASN A 152 0.56 10.99 -11.24
C ASN A 152 -0.50 10.55 -12.26
N GLY A 153 -1.69 11.15 -12.16
CA GLY A 153 -2.86 10.85 -12.96
C GLY A 153 -3.68 9.67 -12.48
N ALA A 154 -3.21 8.91 -11.47
CA ALA A 154 -3.98 7.82 -10.89
C ALA A 154 -5.20 8.39 -10.14
N LYS A 155 -6.34 7.71 -10.29
CA LYS A 155 -7.59 8.09 -9.65
C LYS A 155 -7.92 7.12 -8.53
N MET A 156 -8.53 7.64 -7.47
CA MET A 156 -8.93 6.83 -6.33
C MET A 156 -10.17 7.38 -5.63
N HIS A 157 -10.77 6.52 -4.82
CA HIS A 157 -11.85 6.84 -3.90
C HIS A 157 -11.39 6.63 -2.46
N ILE A 158 -11.70 7.59 -1.59
CA ILE A 158 -11.38 7.56 -0.16
C ILE A 158 -12.71 7.47 0.60
N ILE A 159 -12.92 6.35 1.27
CA ILE A 159 -14.12 6.09 2.05
C ILE A 159 -13.96 6.69 3.44
N ASN A 160 -14.98 7.42 3.90
CA ASN A 160 -14.99 8.12 5.17
C ASN A 160 -13.74 9.01 5.34
N PRO A 161 -13.50 9.96 4.42
CA PRO A 161 -12.27 10.77 4.44
C PRO A 161 -12.13 11.47 5.79
N TYR A 162 -10.91 11.41 6.35
CA TYR A 162 -10.57 12.11 7.58
C TYR A 162 -9.84 13.40 7.22
N HIS A 163 -10.57 14.51 7.28
CA HIS A 163 -10.01 15.84 7.14
C HIS A 163 -9.41 16.28 8.46
N ARG A 164 -8.16 16.74 8.45
CA ARG A 164 -7.40 17.05 9.66
C ARG A 164 -6.59 18.32 9.47
N LEU A 165 -6.38 19.06 10.55
CA LEU A 165 -5.39 20.12 10.63
C LEU A 165 -4.00 19.54 10.90
N GLY A 166 -3.04 19.89 10.05
CA GLY A 166 -1.63 19.59 10.23
C GLY A 166 -1.14 20.11 11.59
N ALA A 167 -0.44 19.26 12.35
CA ALA A 167 -0.03 19.59 13.71
C ALA A 167 0.95 20.77 13.80
N ASN A 168 1.70 21.04 12.73
CA ASN A 168 2.77 22.04 12.72
C ASN A 168 2.37 23.34 12.03
N ASP A 169 1.53 23.28 11.00
CA ASP A 169 1.19 24.40 10.12
C ASP A 169 -0.30 24.77 10.14
N ALA A 170 -1.13 23.99 10.85
CA ALA A 170 -2.58 24.12 10.89
C ALA A 170 -3.21 24.16 9.48
N LYS A 171 -2.56 23.57 8.49
CA LYS A 171 -3.12 23.45 7.15
C LYS A 171 -4.05 22.24 7.09
N PRO A 172 -5.19 22.34 6.38
CA PRO A 172 -6.00 21.17 6.11
C PRO A 172 -5.16 20.10 5.37
N LEU A 173 -5.54 18.83 5.57
CA LEU A 173 -5.05 17.69 4.82
C LEU A 173 -6.02 16.52 4.98
N ILE A 174 -5.97 15.58 4.05
CA ILE A 174 -6.64 14.28 4.18
C ILE A 174 -5.67 13.29 4.84
N ARG A 175 -6.08 12.71 5.95
CA ARG A 175 -5.33 11.65 6.63
C ARG A 175 -5.99 10.30 6.34
N VAL A 176 -5.18 9.32 5.96
CA VAL A 176 -5.65 7.94 5.78
C VAL A 176 -4.84 7.02 6.69
N ASP A 177 -5.50 6.48 7.72
CA ASP A 177 -4.88 5.52 8.65
C ASP A 177 -5.19 4.05 8.29
N ASP A 178 -6.31 3.80 7.59
CA ASP A 178 -6.75 2.48 7.15
C ASP A 178 -6.58 2.37 5.63
N PHE A 179 -5.56 1.62 5.19
CA PHE A 179 -5.28 1.40 3.77
C PHE A 179 -6.48 0.82 2.99
N SER A 180 -7.36 0.06 3.65
CA SER A 180 -8.56 -0.50 3.01
C SER A 180 -9.66 0.54 2.76
N SER A 181 -9.52 1.77 3.26
CA SER A 181 -10.42 2.88 2.92
C SER A 181 -10.17 3.48 1.53
N ILE A 182 -9.03 3.15 0.91
CA ILE A 182 -8.67 3.59 -0.43
C ILE A 182 -9.09 2.52 -1.44
N ILE A 183 -9.79 2.94 -2.49
CA ILE A 183 -10.10 2.12 -3.66
C ILE A 183 -9.51 2.80 -4.87
N MET A 184 -8.47 2.21 -5.44
CA MET A 184 -7.89 2.69 -6.71
C MET A 184 -8.88 2.40 -7.85
N GLN A 185 -9.05 3.37 -8.76
CA GLN A 185 -9.73 3.12 -10.02
C GLN A 185 -8.85 2.28 -10.96
N ASN A 186 -9.45 1.80 -12.06
CA ASN A 186 -8.71 0.99 -13.02
C ASN A 186 -7.61 1.81 -13.70
N GLU A 187 -6.51 1.16 -14.08
CA GLU A 187 -5.40 1.82 -14.78
C GLU A 187 -5.83 2.44 -16.12
N SER A 188 -6.92 1.95 -16.73
CA SER A 188 -7.52 2.54 -17.94
C SER A 188 -8.11 3.94 -17.70
N ASP A 189 -8.50 4.25 -16.47
CA ASP A 189 -9.15 5.52 -16.11
C ASP A 189 -8.12 6.60 -15.72
N ARG A 190 -6.84 6.19 -15.64
CA ARG A 190 -5.70 7.05 -15.34
C ARG A 190 -5.53 8.12 -16.41
N VAL A 191 -5.17 9.32 -15.98
CA VAL A 191 -4.74 10.39 -16.89
C VAL A 191 -3.35 10.06 -17.44
N ILE A 192 -3.30 9.47 -18.64
CA ILE A 192 -2.07 9.03 -19.30
C ILE A 192 -1.20 10.25 -19.60
N ASN A 193 0.08 10.17 -19.23
CA ASN A 193 1.06 11.24 -19.45
C ASN A 193 0.51 12.61 -19.02
N MET A 194 -0.05 12.69 -17.82
CA MET A 194 -0.63 13.92 -17.29
C MET A 194 0.40 15.06 -17.28
N CYS A 195 -0.01 16.24 -17.76
CA CYS A 195 0.80 17.45 -17.67
C CYS A 195 0.95 17.86 -16.21
N ARG A 196 2.20 18.02 -15.75
CA ARG A 196 2.49 18.46 -14.38
C ARG A 196 1.97 19.87 -14.08
N CYS A 197 1.89 20.73 -15.09
CA CYS A 197 1.51 22.13 -14.91
C CYS A 197 -0.01 22.36 -14.91
N CYS A 198 -0.75 21.68 -15.79
CA CYS A 198 -2.16 21.96 -16.02
C CYS A 198 -3.08 20.74 -15.94
N GLY A 199 -2.56 19.55 -15.63
CA GLY A 199 -3.36 18.32 -15.48
C GLY A 199 -3.85 17.70 -16.80
N GLU A 200 -3.71 18.38 -17.93
CA GLU A 200 -4.16 17.85 -19.23
C GLU A 200 -3.47 16.53 -19.61
N PRO A 201 -4.17 15.57 -20.22
CA PRO A 201 -3.60 14.29 -20.64
C PRO A 201 -2.63 14.44 -21.81
N ASN A 202 -1.95 13.35 -22.14
CA ASN A 202 -1.14 13.20 -23.36
C ASN A 202 -0.01 14.22 -23.51
N ALA A 203 0.61 14.63 -22.40
CA ALA A 203 1.76 15.50 -22.41
C ALA A 203 2.96 14.87 -23.13
N VAL A 204 3.34 15.47 -24.26
CA VAL A 204 4.38 14.96 -25.17
C VAL A 204 5.79 15.36 -24.77
N HIS A 205 5.96 16.49 -24.08
CA HIS A 205 7.26 16.98 -23.67
C HIS A 205 7.65 16.39 -22.32
N VAL A 206 8.93 16.03 -22.15
CA VAL A 206 9.47 15.49 -20.90
C VAL A 206 10.57 16.41 -20.41
N CYS A 207 10.63 16.68 -19.11
CA CYS A 207 11.73 17.41 -18.50
C CYS A 207 13.06 16.71 -18.78
N SER A 208 13.99 17.39 -19.45
CA SER A 208 15.30 16.84 -19.80
C SER A 208 16.19 16.57 -18.57
N GLY A 209 15.93 17.27 -17.46
CA GLY A 209 16.64 17.05 -16.19
C GLY A 209 16.19 15.76 -15.51
N CYS A 210 14.95 15.73 -15.03
CA CYS A 210 14.45 14.62 -14.20
C CYS A 210 13.88 13.44 -14.98
N LYS A 211 13.57 13.60 -16.28
CA LYS A 211 12.94 12.59 -17.15
C LYS A 211 11.59 12.04 -16.64
N LYS A 212 11.00 12.70 -15.64
CA LYS A 212 9.75 12.30 -14.97
C LYS A 212 8.60 13.26 -15.26
N ALA A 213 8.81 14.56 -15.04
CA ALA A 213 7.79 15.57 -15.28
C ALA A 213 7.47 15.68 -16.77
N ARG A 214 6.18 15.74 -17.11
CA ARG A 214 5.68 15.86 -18.48
C ARG A 214 4.88 17.14 -18.66
N TYR A 215 4.94 17.70 -19.87
CA TYR A 215 4.27 18.95 -20.23
C TYR A 215 3.58 18.86 -21.58
N CYS A 216 2.38 19.41 -21.69
CA CYS A 216 1.67 19.52 -22.96
C CYS A 216 2.33 20.57 -23.87
N SER A 217 3.00 21.56 -23.30
CA SER A 217 3.66 22.65 -24.04
C SER A 217 4.91 23.19 -23.32
N LYS A 218 5.70 23.99 -24.05
CA LYS A 218 6.88 24.68 -23.50
C LYS A 218 6.48 25.76 -22.48
N GLU A 219 5.33 26.37 -22.66
CA GLU A 219 4.75 27.36 -21.75
C GLU A 219 4.46 26.70 -20.39
N CYS A 220 3.80 25.53 -20.40
CA CYS A 220 3.56 24.74 -19.19
C CYS A 220 4.86 24.36 -18.47
N GLN A 221 5.88 23.92 -19.22
CA GLN A 221 7.19 23.64 -18.62
C GLN A 221 7.83 24.88 -17.99
N THR A 222 7.74 26.03 -18.65
CA THR A 222 8.31 27.29 -18.16
C THR A 222 7.58 27.78 -16.92
N MET A 223 6.25 27.63 -16.89
CA MET A 223 5.40 27.99 -15.76
C MET A 223 5.71 27.12 -14.55
N ASP A 224 5.72 25.80 -14.72
CA ASP A 224 6.07 24.84 -13.66
C ASP A 224 7.48 25.09 -13.10
N TRP A 225 8.44 25.44 -13.97
CA TRP A 225 9.81 25.77 -13.55
C TRP A 225 9.94 27.05 -12.73
N LYS A 226 9.15 28.10 -13.06
CA LYS A 226 9.30 29.44 -12.48
C LYS A 226 8.30 29.75 -11.37
N LEU A 227 7.09 29.22 -11.46
CA LEU A 227 5.97 29.53 -10.56
C LEU A 227 5.64 28.38 -9.61
N TYR A 228 5.75 27.13 -10.07
CA TYR A 228 5.46 25.94 -9.26
C TYR A 228 6.72 25.22 -8.78
N ASP A 229 7.86 25.92 -8.84
CA ASP A 229 9.12 25.51 -8.22
C ASP A 229 9.62 24.10 -8.59
N HIS A 230 9.31 23.61 -9.80
CA HIS A 230 9.87 22.34 -10.27
C HIS A 230 11.40 22.34 -10.21
N LYS A 231 12.03 23.50 -10.35
CA LYS A 231 13.48 23.69 -10.19
C LYS A 231 14.02 23.13 -8.87
N ILE A 232 13.26 23.23 -7.77
CA ILE A 232 13.69 22.80 -6.43
C ILE A 232 13.69 21.28 -6.30
N ILE A 233 12.74 20.62 -6.96
CA ILE A 233 12.52 19.17 -6.87
C ILE A 233 13.08 18.39 -8.07
N CYS A 234 13.53 19.07 -9.12
CA CYS A 234 14.08 18.47 -10.32
C CYS A 234 15.45 17.81 -10.04
N LYS A 235 15.45 16.51 -9.77
CA LYS A 235 16.67 15.70 -9.63
C LYS A 235 17.15 15.20 -11.00
N LYS A 236 18.35 15.59 -11.41
CA LYS A 236 18.95 15.13 -12.68
C LYS A 236 19.16 13.62 -12.66
N GLN A 237 18.74 12.92 -13.72
CA GLN A 237 18.98 11.48 -13.93
C GLN A 237 20.16 11.23 -14.87
#